data_AF-A0A9W9LA30-F1
#
_entry.id   AF-A0A9W9LA30-F1
#
_cell.length_a   1.000
_cell.length_b   1.000
_cell.length_c   1.000
_cell.angle_alpha   90.00
_cell.angle_beta   90.00
_cell.angle_gamma   90.00
#
_symmetry.space_group_name_H-M   'P 1'
#
loop_
_entity.id
_entity.type
_entity.pdbx_description
1 polymer ?
#
loop_
_entity_poly.entity_id
_entity_poly.type
_entity_poly.pdbx_seq_one_letter_code
_entity_poly.pdbx_strand_id
1 'polypeptide(L)'
;MLVQREEHMRTKRRAYLKAINSTEDKVQVCELDSLLDKVNKKYFEKELELHECELDLFKRPLKEMYDTLRKDPTWYLRTELVEDCTAKSGCCSRDCGCCQKRHWTSKRNRGIGHCTVECGCCVMDRGFEMSNDGSNKGETEGPVH
;
A
#
# COMPACT_ATOMS: atom_id res chain seq x y z
N MET A 1 2.16 -1.23 1.91
CA MET A 1 1.07 -0.56 2.65
C MET A 1 -0.27 -1.19 2.25
N LEU A 2 -1.09 -1.64 3.21
CA LEU A 2 -2.30 -2.46 2.93
C LEU A 2 -3.31 -1.77 2.00
N VAL A 3 -3.48 -0.44 2.14
CA VAL A 3 -4.36 0.37 1.28
C VAL A 3 -3.99 0.24 -0.20
N GLN A 4 -2.69 0.30 -0.50
CA GLN A 4 -2.21 0.24 -1.89
C GLN A 4 -2.36 -1.16 -2.49
N ARG A 5 -2.14 -2.19 -1.67
CA ARG A 5 -2.40 -3.59 -2.06
C ARG A 5 -3.89 -3.79 -2.35
N GLU A 6 -4.77 -3.30 -1.48
CA GLU A 6 -6.24 -3.35 -1.68
C GLU A 6 -6.66 -2.64 -2.97
N GLU A 7 -6.15 -1.43 -3.23
CA GLU A 7 -6.42 -0.67 -4.45
C GLU A 7 -5.95 -1.40 -5.71
N HIS A 8 -4.74 -1.96 -5.68
CA HIS A 8 -4.19 -2.73 -6.79
C HIS A 8 -5.04 -3.97 -7.08
N MET A 9 -5.36 -4.76 -6.04
CA MET A 9 -6.19 -5.96 -6.15
C MET A 9 -7.60 -5.63 -6.66
N ARG A 10 -8.22 -4.54 -6.20
CA ARG A 10 -9.53 -4.10 -6.71
C ARG A 10 -9.48 -3.69 -8.17
N THR A 11 -8.40 -3.04 -8.59
CA THR A 11 -8.20 -2.66 -9.99
C THR A 11 -8.03 -3.91 -10.87
N LYS A 12 -7.20 -4.86 -10.42
CA LYS A 12 -6.99 -6.17 -11.07
C LYS A 12 -8.32 -6.94 -11.18
N ARG A 13 -9.06 -7.10 -10.08
CA ARG A 13 -10.38 -7.74 -10.06
C ARG A 13 -11.38 -7.07 -11.01
N ARG A 14 -11.42 -5.75 -11.06
CA ARG A 14 -12.29 -5.01 -12.00
C ARG A 14 -11.93 -5.29 -13.46
N ALA A 15 -10.65 -5.44 -13.77
CA ALA A 15 -10.20 -5.81 -15.11
C ALA A 15 -10.66 -7.23 -15.47
N TYR A 16 -10.46 -8.21 -14.58
CA TYR A 16 -10.94 -9.57 -14.78
C TYR A 16 -12.46 -9.64 -14.97
N LEU A 17 -13.23 -8.99 -14.09
CA LEU A 17 -14.69 -8.96 -14.21
C LEU A 17 -15.17 -8.42 -15.56
N LYS A 18 -14.47 -7.43 -16.14
CA LYS A 18 -14.79 -6.89 -17.46
C LYS A 18 -14.40 -7.85 -18.59
N ALA A 19 -13.42 -8.71 -18.36
CA ALA A 19 -12.88 -9.64 -19.35
C ALA A 19 -13.44 -11.07 -19.22
N ILE A 20 -14.29 -11.35 -18.21
CA ILE A 20 -14.84 -12.68 -17.96
C ILE A 20 -15.44 -13.26 -19.25
N ASN A 21 -14.84 -14.34 -19.70
CA ASN A 21 -15.33 -15.14 -20.81
C ASN A 21 -15.25 -16.65 -20.51
N SER A 22 -14.49 -17.04 -19.49
CA SER A 22 -14.22 -18.43 -19.16
C SER A 22 -14.54 -18.79 -17.70
N THR A 23 -14.53 -20.08 -17.40
CA THR A 23 -14.56 -20.61 -16.02
C THR A 23 -13.29 -20.29 -15.25
N GLU A 24 -12.14 -20.23 -15.93
CA GLU A 24 -10.85 -19.86 -15.32
C GLU A 24 -10.86 -18.41 -14.81
N ASP A 25 -11.44 -17.47 -15.57
CA ASP A 25 -11.62 -16.08 -15.12
C ASP A 25 -12.47 -15.98 -13.85
N LYS A 26 -13.49 -16.84 -13.73
CA LYS A 26 -14.36 -16.89 -12.54
C LYS A 26 -13.58 -17.37 -11.32
N VAL A 27 -12.70 -18.37 -11.48
CA VAL A 27 -11.82 -18.84 -10.40
C VAL A 27 -10.89 -17.71 -9.94
N GLN A 28 -10.24 -17.00 -10.87
CA GLN A 28 -9.35 -15.88 -10.53
C GLN A 28 -10.08 -14.74 -9.79
N VAL A 29 -11.33 -14.45 -10.16
CA VAL A 29 -12.14 -13.46 -9.42
C VAL A 29 -12.44 -13.93 -7.99
N CYS A 30 -12.81 -15.19 -7.78
CA CYS A 30 -13.05 -15.75 -6.44
C CYS A 30 -11.78 -15.76 -5.57
N GLU A 31 -10.62 -16.06 -6.16
CA GLU A 31 -9.33 -15.98 -5.48
C GLU A 31 -9.00 -14.53 -5.06
N LEU A 32 -9.19 -13.56 -5.96
CA LEU A 32 -9.01 -12.15 -5.66
C LEU A 32 -9.96 -11.66 -4.56
N ASP A 33 -11.21 -12.11 -4.56
CA ASP A 33 -12.18 -11.80 -3.49
C ASP A 33 -11.71 -12.35 -2.14
N SER A 34 -11.24 -13.60 -2.12
CA SER A 34 -10.69 -14.21 -0.90
C SER A 34 -9.44 -13.47 -0.39
N LEU A 35 -8.59 -12.99 -1.29
CA LEU A 35 -7.42 -12.17 -0.95
C LEU A 35 -7.81 -10.79 -0.44
N LEU A 36 -8.80 -10.14 -1.04
CA LEU A 36 -9.34 -8.86 -0.58
C LEU A 36 -9.90 -8.97 0.83
N ASP A 37 -10.61 -10.05 1.16
CA ASP A 37 -11.11 -10.30 2.51
C ASP A 37 -9.97 -10.43 3.54
N LYS A 38 -8.89 -11.13 3.18
CA LYS A 38 -7.70 -11.24 4.04
C LYS A 38 -7.04 -9.87 4.25
N VAL A 39 -6.92 -9.05 3.20
CA VAL A 39 -6.35 -7.70 3.31
C VAL A 39 -7.23 -6.79 4.16
N ASN A 40 -8.56 -6.88 4.03
CA ASN A 40 -9.51 -6.11 4.83
C ASN A 40 -9.42 -6.44 6.33
N LYS A 41 -9.29 -7.74 6.68
CA LYS A 41 -9.09 -8.17 8.07
C LYS A 41 -7.79 -7.61 8.65
N LYS A 42 -6.67 -7.75 7.92
CA LYS A 42 -5.39 -7.18 8.32
C LYS A 42 -5.43 -5.65 8.45
N TYR A 43 -6.20 -4.98 7.59
CA TYR A 43 -6.36 -3.54 7.66
C TYR A 43 -7.07 -3.14 8.96
N PHE A 44 -8.14 -3.85 9.33
CA PHE A 44 -8.84 -3.62 10.60
C PHE A 44 -7.91 -3.82 11.81
N GLU A 45 -7.15 -4.91 11.83
CA GLU A 45 -6.14 -5.17 12.87
C GLU A 45 -5.14 -4.00 12.99
N LYS A 46 -4.63 -3.51 11.86
CA LYS A 46 -3.68 -2.39 11.83
C LYS A 46 -4.32 -1.04 12.19
N GLU A 47 -5.60 -0.83 11.92
CA GLU A 47 -6.30 0.36 12.41
C GLU A 47 -6.44 0.36 13.92
N LEU A 48 -6.73 -0.81 14.52
CA LEU A 48 -6.81 -0.97 15.96
C LEU A 48 -5.44 -0.74 16.63
N GLU A 49 -4.38 -1.37 16.11
CA GLU A 49 -3.00 -1.18 16.61
C GLU A 49 -2.57 0.28 16.51
N LEU A 50 -2.87 0.96 15.40
CA LEU A 50 -2.60 2.39 15.26
C LEU A 50 -3.40 3.21 16.27
N HIS A 51 -4.66 2.86 16.52
CA HIS A 51 -5.49 3.56 17.50
C HIS A 51 -4.92 3.42 18.92
N GLU A 52 -4.52 2.22 19.33
CA GLU A 52 -3.86 1.97 20.61
C GLU A 52 -2.56 2.78 20.74
N CYS A 53 -1.73 2.79 19.69
CA CYS A 53 -0.54 3.63 19.65
C CYS A 53 -0.87 5.13 19.76
N GLU A 54 -1.94 5.59 19.08
CA GLU A 54 -2.40 6.97 19.13
C GLU A 54 -2.94 7.36 20.52
N LEU A 55 -3.50 6.41 21.26
CA LEU A 55 -3.83 6.59 22.67
C LEU A 55 -2.53 6.67 23.48
N ASP A 56 -1.57 5.76 23.33
CA ASP A 56 -0.32 5.81 24.11
C ASP A 56 0.52 7.09 23.91
N LEU A 57 0.28 7.84 22.82
CA LEU A 57 0.78 9.22 22.64
C LEU A 57 0.28 10.20 23.72
N PHE A 58 -0.62 9.79 24.64
CA PHE A 58 -1.26 10.54 25.74
C PHE A 58 -0.35 11.31 26.70
N LYS A 59 0.97 11.25 26.53
CA LYS A 59 1.89 11.89 27.50
C LYS A 59 2.31 13.32 27.17
N ARG A 60 2.14 13.89 25.95
CA ARG A 60 2.93 15.09 25.53
C ARG A 60 2.35 15.94 24.37
N PRO A 61 2.91 17.16 24.14
CA PRO A 61 2.73 17.99 22.93
C PRO A 61 2.81 17.27 21.58
N LEU A 62 3.42 16.08 21.54
CA LEU A 62 3.52 15.25 20.34
C LEU A 62 2.16 14.82 19.79
N LYS A 63 1.15 14.58 20.65
CA LYS A 63 -0.20 14.21 20.19
C LYS A 63 -0.85 15.35 19.43
N GLU A 64 -0.75 16.57 19.94
CA GLU A 64 -1.30 17.76 19.28
C GLU A 64 -0.61 18.05 17.94
N MET A 65 0.71 17.91 17.88
CA MET A 65 1.47 18.03 16.64
C MET A 65 1.07 16.95 15.63
N TYR A 66 0.94 15.70 16.08
CA TYR A 66 0.49 14.58 15.25
C TYR A 66 -0.92 14.85 14.70
N ASP A 67 -1.88 15.19 15.56
CA ASP A 67 -3.25 15.46 15.14
C ASP A 67 -3.33 16.64 14.17
N THR A 68 -2.57 17.70 14.44
CA THR A 68 -2.49 18.88 13.57
C THR A 68 -1.93 18.52 12.19
N LEU A 69 -0.85 17.73 12.14
CA LEU A 69 -0.31 17.23 10.89
C LEU A 69 -1.34 16.38 10.14
N ARG A 70 -2.06 15.50 10.84
CA ARG A 70 -2.99 14.53 10.23
C ARG A 70 -4.34 15.13 9.84
N LYS A 71 -4.66 16.36 10.25
CA LYS A 71 -5.81 17.14 9.75
C LYS A 71 -5.68 17.49 8.27
N ASP A 72 -4.46 17.65 7.77
CA ASP A 72 -4.22 17.83 6.36
C ASP A 72 -4.38 16.47 5.64
N PRO A 73 -5.40 16.28 4.77
CA PRO A 73 -5.58 15.03 4.03
C PRO A 73 -4.43 14.74 3.05
N THR A 74 -3.58 15.74 2.79
CA THR A 74 -2.40 15.67 1.94
C THR A 74 -1.09 15.77 2.72
N TRP A 75 -1.10 15.54 4.04
CA TRP A 75 0.10 15.59 4.90
C TRP A 75 1.30 14.79 4.38
N TYR A 76 1.02 13.74 3.61
CA TYR A 76 2.05 12.87 3.04
C TYR A 76 2.73 13.47 1.81
N LEU A 77 2.24 14.57 1.23
CA LEU A 77 2.82 15.26 0.07
C LEU A 77 3.82 16.36 0.46
N ARG A 78 4.23 16.41 1.72
CA ARG A 78 5.31 17.30 2.15
C ARG A 78 6.60 17.03 1.39
N THR A 79 7.40 18.08 1.18
CA THR A 79 8.62 18.05 0.37
C THR A 79 9.53 16.88 0.73
N GLU A 80 9.79 16.66 2.02
CA GLU A 80 10.73 15.63 2.47
C GLU A 80 10.26 14.21 2.13
N LEU A 81 8.93 13.98 2.11
CA LEU A 81 8.33 12.69 1.76
C LEU A 81 8.25 12.49 0.24
N VAL A 82 8.06 13.56 -0.52
CA VAL A 82 8.13 13.56 -1.99
C VAL A 82 9.55 13.26 -2.45
N GLU A 83 10.55 13.88 -1.83
CA GLU A 83 11.97 13.64 -2.10
C GLU A 83 12.35 12.19 -1.80
N ASP A 84 11.94 11.63 -0.64
CA ASP A 84 12.15 10.22 -0.32
C ASP A 84 11.51 9.28 -1.35
N CYS A 85 10.26 9.57 -1.76
CA CYS A 85 9.58 8.79 -2.79
C CYS A 85 10.32 8.86 -4.14
N THR A 86 10.87 10.02 -4.49
CA THR A 86 11.62 10.24 -5.72
C THR A 86 12.97 9.52 -5.69
N ALA A 87 13.70 9.61 -4.57
CA ALA A 87 14.97 8.92 -4.36
C ALA A 87 14.85 7.39 -4.47
N LYS A 88 13.70 6.85 -4.06
CA LYS A 88 13.35 5.42 -4.21
C LYS A 88 12.85 5.04 -5.60
N SER A 89 12.95 5.93 -6.59
CA SER A 89 12.40 5.75 -7.94
C SER A 89 10.89 5.42 -7.91
N GLY A 90 10.18 6.00 -6.96
CA GLY A 90 8.74 5.82 -6.78
C GLY A 90 7.91 6.65 -7.77
N CYS A 91 6.59 6.64 -7.58
CA CYS A 91 5.64 7.33 -8.46
C CYS A 91 5.91 8.84 -8.60
N CYS A 92 6.54 9.48 -7.62
CA CYS A 92 6.90 10.90 -7.69
C CYS A 92 8.03 11.20 -8.69
N SER A 93 8.83 10.20 -9.08
CA SER A 93 9.87 10.34 -10.11
C SER A 93 9.36 10.13 -11.56
N ARG A 94 8.11 9.65 -11.72
CA ARG A 94 7.56 9.20 -13.02
C ARG A 94 6.39 10.03 -13.55
N ASP A 95 6.03 11.12 -12.87
CA ASP A 95 4.89 11.99 -13.22
C ASP A 95 3.53 11.27 -13.41
N CYS A 96 3.38 10.03 -12.91
CA CYS A 96 2.13 9.27 -13.07
C CYS A 96 0.95 9.84 -12.23
N GLY A 97 1.24 10.75 -11.30
CA GLY A 97 0.25 11.46 -10.49
C GLY A 97 -0.45 10.61 -9.42
N CYS A 98 -0.05 9.34 -9.24
CA CYS A 98 -0.72 8.42 -8.31
C CYS A 98 -0.65 8.87 -6.85
N CYS A 99 0.45 9.49 -6.42
CA CYS A 99 0.60 9.97 -5.04
C CYS A 99 -0.34 11.16 -4.79
N GLN A 100 -0.35 12.14 -5.69
CA GLN A 100 -1.13 13.37 -5.56
C GLN A 100 -2.63 13.10 -5.55
N LYS A 101 -3.11 12.17 -6.38
CA LYS A 101 -4.53 11.82 -6.50
C LYS A 101 -5.03 10.93 -5.37
N ARG A 102 -4.14 10.40 -4.53
CA ARG A 102 -4.48 9.32 -3.59
C ARG A 102 -5.55 9.71 -2.58
N HIS A 103 -5.51 10.94 -2.05
CA HIS A 103 -6.50 11.41 -1.09
C HIS A 103 -7.93 11.47 -1.68
N TRP A 104 -8.06 11.63 -3.01
CA TRP A 104 -9.35 11.59 -3.71
C TRP A 104 -9.80 10.16 -4.06
N THR A 105 -8.85 9.27 -4.35
CA THR A 105 -9.17 7.94 -4.88
C THR A 105 -9.25 6.84 -3.82
N SER A 106 -8.61 7.04 -2.67
CA SER A 106 -8.62 6.07 -1.57
C SER A 106 -10.00 6.02 -0.92
N LYS A 107 -10.49 4.81 -0.63
CA LYS A 107 -11.67 4.59 0.22
C LYS A 107 -11.34 4.54 1.71
N ARG A 108 -10.04 4.60 2.04
CA ARG A 108 -9.51 4.49 3.40
C ARG A 108 -9.03 5.86 3.86
N ASN A 109 -9.37 6.22 5.09
CA ASN A 109 -8.95 7.48 5.71
C ASN A 109 -7.62 7.36 6.48
N ARG A 110 -7.22 6.12 6.82
CA ARG A 110 -5.95 5.81 7.47
C ARG A 110 -5.03 5.05 6.51
N GLY A 111 -3.74 5.08 6.78
CA GLY A 111 -2.75 4.43 5.93
C GLY A 111 -2.67 5.02 4.52
N ILE A 112 -2.94 6.31 4.35
CA ILE A 112 -2.70 7.05 3.10
C ILE A 112 -1.26 7.58 3.11
N GLY A 113 -0.51 7.42 2.02
CA GLY A 113 0.84 7.96 1.87
C GLY A 113 1.41 7.78 0.46
N HIS A 114 2.71 8.04 0.30
CA HIS A 114 3.43 7.75 -0.94
C HIS A 114 3.41 6.27 -1.31
N CYS A 115 3.67 5.98 -2.59
CA CYS A 115 3.71 4.62 -3.08
C CYS A 115 4.72 3.76 -2.30
N THR A 116 4.32 2.52 -2.05
CA THR A 116 5.16 1.43 -1.55
C THR A 116 5.34 0.41 -2.67
N VAL A 117 6.09 -0.67 -2.39
CA VAL A 117 6.28 -1.79 -3.33
C VAL A 117 4.97 -2.44 -3.80
N GLU A 118 3.90 -2.24 -3.03
CA GLU A 118 2.52 -2.73 -3.27
C GLU A 118 1.69 -1.82 -4.19
N CYS A 119 2.21 -0.65 -4.57
CA CYS A 119 1.47 0.25 -5.44
C CYS A 119 1.35 -0.37 -6.85
N GLY A 120 0.13 -0.52 -7.35
CA GLY A 120 -0.10 -1.10 -8.69
C GLY A 120 0.67 -0.42 -9.82
N CYS A 121 0.83 0.91 -9.79
CA CYS A 121 1.68 1.62 -10.75
C CYS A 121 3.15 1.18 -10.65
N CYS A 122 3.70 1.08 -9.44
CA CYS A 122 5.07 0.59 -9.22
C CYS A 122 5.21 -0.89 -9.58
N VAL A 123 4.19 -1.71 -9.34
CA VAL A 123 4.19 -3.14 -9.71
C VAL A 123 4.25 -3.29 -11.22
N MET A 124 3.44 -2.52 -11.96
CA MET A 124 3.45 -2.55 -13.43
C MET A 124 4.77 -2.04 -14.01
N ASP A 125 5.30 -0.94 -13.47
CA ASP A 125 6.60 -0.37 -13.88
C ASP A 125 7.75 -1.36 -13.62
N ARG A 126 7.74 -2.02 -12.46
CA ARG A 126 8.74 -3.01 -12.07
C ARG A 126 8.59 -4.36 -12.78
N GLY A 127 7.38 -4.70 -13.24
CA GLY A 127 7.08 -5.94 -13.97
C GLY A 127 6.86 -7.20 -13.13
N PHE A 128 6.90 -7.13 -11.80
CA PHE A 128 6.62 -8.27 -10.90
C PHE A 128 6.02 -7.82 -9.56
N GLU A 129 5.44 -8.73 -8.77
CA GLU A 129 4.97 -8.46 -7.40
C GLU A 129 6.10 -8.78 -6.39
N MET A 130 6.30 -7.96 -5.35
CA MET A 130 7.26 -8.28 -4.29
C MET A 130 6.55 -9.12 -3.22
N SER A 131 7.00 -10.36 -3.01
CA SER A 131 6.52 -11.19 -1.92
C SER A 131 6.94 -10.56 -0.60
N ASN A 132 5.99 -10.29 0.29
CA ASN A 132 6.26 -9.77 1.63
C ASN A 132 6.62 -10.92 2.59
N ASP A 133 7.42 -11.89 2.13
CA ASP A 133 7.93 -13.00 2.93
C ASP A 133 9.21 -12.55 3.62
N GLY A 134 9.04 -11.74 4.66
CA GLY A 134 10.07 -11.46 5.64
C GLY A 134 10.33 -12.66 6.55
N SER A 135 10.78 -13.78 5.98
CA SER A 135 11.45 -14.88 6.71
C SER A 135 12.02 -15.91 5.74
N ASN A 136 13.16 -15.62 5.13
CA ASN A 136 14.24 -16.59 5.03
C ASN A 136 15.56 -15.87 4.72
N LYS A 137 16.45 -15.77 5.72
CA LYS A 137 17.88 -15.64 5.44
C LYS A 137 18.31 -16.99 4.85
N GLY A 138 18.23 -17.09 3.53
CA GLY A 138 18.92 -18.14 2.80
C GLY A 138 20.37 -17.72 2.59
N GLU A 139 21.20 -17.93 3.61
CA GLU A 139 22.62 -18.16 3.36
C GLU A 139 22.69 -19.39 2.44
N THR A 140 23.01 -19.14 1.17
CA THR A 140 23.54 -20.20 0.31
C THR A 140 25.00 -19.86 0.13
N GLU A 141 25.82 -20.47 0.99
CA GLU A 141 27.19 -20.76 0.66
C GLU A 141 27.21 -21.56 -0.65
N GLY A 142 28.01 -21.10 -1.61
CA GLY A 142 28.32 -21.81 -2.83
C GLY A 142 29.83 -21.70 -3.09
N PRO A 143 30.50 -22.79 -3.48
CA PRO A 143 31.95 -22.91 -3.37
C PRO A 143 32.66 -22.08 -4.44
N VAL A 144 33.77 -21.46 -4.05
CA VAL A 144 34.76 -20.92 -4.97
C VAL A 144 35.52 -22.11 -5.55
N HIS A 145 35.41 -22.29 -6.86
CA HIS A 145 36.29 -23.15 -7.66
C HIS A 145 37.70 -22.54 -7.77
#